data_AF-A0A2X1XV55-F1
#
_entry.id   AF-A0A2X1XV55-F1
#
_cell.length_a   1.000
_cell.length_b   1.000
_cell.length_c   1.000
_cell.angle_alpha   90.00
_cell.angle_beta   90.00
_cell.angle_gamma   90.00
#
_symmetry.space_group_name_H-M   'P 1'
#
loop_
_entity.id
_entity.type
_entity.pdbx_description
1 polymer ?
#
loop_
_entity_poly.entity_id
_entity_poly.type
_entity_poly.pdbx_seq_one_letter_code
_entity_poly.pdbx_strand_id
1 'polypeptide(L)'
;MELKMNFSTTYFLLINILVFGLSLIMYYLLNKKGAKTYEEKLDLNYYEKAYLYKGPNFIYNSIIAMILRAHASGNIKMEKNYYKTKNGQDKVEFILKNLNVSGLDKGERKLFEILFSLGDGSSVSTRQMDKLRRTEADNYNKKFNDFIYFLEDEMVAKKLFTREKNTLKIFLSFVVFSILFFVGIVTVYNERFFGIASIVASLFFYASLITTFSKMTDLGNKKFRELEKVEEELKAGRRTSEDDLLLALGLGLKYENIKNIYEKLGDEAYEIYLDEDFYKTFKTALVGDHLLVRN
;
A
#
# COMPACT_ATOMS: atom_id res chain seq x y z
N MET A 1 -29.86 27.97 28.85
CA MET A 1 -29.72 27.13 30.06
C MET A 1 -28.30 27.32 30.57
N GLU A 2 -28.12 28.08 31.64
CA GLU A 2 -26.79 28.31 32.25
C GLU A 2 -26.37 27.04 33.00
N LEU A 3 -25.37 26.33 32.48
CA LEU A 3 -24.84 25.10 33.07
C LEU A 3 -23.65 25.42 33.98
N LYS A 4 -23.77 26.48 34.82
CA LYS A 4 -22.77 26.78 35.85
C LYS A 4 -22.92 25.76 36.97
N MET A 5 -21.94 24.88 37.12
CA MET A 5 -21.97 23.82 38.12
C MET A 5 -21.41 24.36 39.43
N ASN A 6 -22.15 24.18 40.54
CA ASN A 6 -21.76 24.60 41.88
C ASN A 6 -20.67 23.70 42.52
N PHE A 7 -19.64 23.34 41.75
CA PHE A 7 -18.49 22.62 42.29
C PHE A 7 -17.38 23.59 42.70
N SER A 8 -16.65 23.23 43.76
CA SER A 8 -15.50 24.01 44.20
C SER A 8 -14.39 23.98 43.14
N THR A 9 -13.56 25.02 43.10
CA THR A 9 -12.35 25.06 42.27
C THR A 9 -11.48 23.81 42.47
N THR A 10 -11.40 23.33 43.72
CA THR A 10 -10.65 22.13 44.12
C THR A 10 -11.19 20.87 43.43
N TYR A 11 -12.51 20.74 43.29
CA TYR A 11 -13.13 19.60 42.59
C TYR A 11 -12.79 19.61 41.11
N PHE A 12 -12.91 20.76 40.44
CA PHE A 12 -12.47 20.91 39.05
C PHE A 12 -10.98 20.60 38.87
N LEU A 13 -10.14 21.07 39.79
CA LEU A 13 -8.71 20.81 39.76
C LEU A 13 -8.39 19.32 39.89
N LEU A 14 -9.01 18.62 40.85
CA LEU A 14 -8.81 17.19 41.08
C LEU A 14 -9.22 16.36 39.85
N ILE A 15 -10.38 16.64 39.24
CA ILE A 15 -10.82 15.93 38.04
C ILE A 15 -9.85 16.15 36.88
N ASN A 16 -9.42 17.40 36.66
CA ASN A 16 -8.45 17.69 35.59
C ASN A 16 -7.15 16.91 35.81
N ILE A 17 -6.60 16.89 37.03
CA ILE A 17 -5.38 16.14 37.35
C ILE A 17 -5.55 14.64 37.11
N LEU A 18 -6.67 14.05 37.56
CA LEU A 18 -6.93 12.62 37.39
C LEU A 18 -7.02 12.21 35.91
N VAL A 19 -7.79 12.95 35.12
CA VAL A 19 -7.98 12.66 33.69
C VAL A 19 -6.70 12.95 32.90
N PHE A 20 -5.93 13.97 33.30
CA PHE A 20 -4.63 14.25 32.71
C PHE A 20 -3.64 13.12 32.98
N GLY A 21 -3.57 12.63 34.22
CA GLY A 21 -2.75 11.47 34.59
C GLY A 21 -3.13 10.21 33.82
N LEU A 22 -4.44 9.94 33.67
CA LEU A 22 -4.93 8.82 32.87
C LEU A 22 -4.53 8.97 31.38
N SER A 23 -4.60 10.19 30.85
CA SER A 23 -4.19 10.48 29.47
C SER A 23 -2.69 10.23 29.25
N LEU A 24 -1.85 10.59 30.23
CA LEU A 24 -0.42 10.26 30.20
C LEU A 24 -0.16 8.75 30.22
N ILE A 25 -0.88 7.99 31.04
CA ILE A 25 -0.77 6.53 31.07
C ILE A 25 -1.15 5.93 29.71
N MET A 26 -2.26 6.38 29.11
CA MET A 26 -2.68 5.91 27.79
C MET A 26 -1.65 6.26 26.71
N TYR A 27 -1.13 7.50 26.71
CA TYR A 27 -0.07 7.93 25.81
C TYR A 27 1.19 7.06 25.94
N TYR A 28 1.62 6.75 27.16
CA TYR A 28 2.75 5.86 27.41
C TYR A 28 2.50 4.44 26.88
N LEU A 29 1.30 3.88 27.11
CA LEU A 29 0.94 2.54 26.64
C LEU A 29 0.88 2.45 25.12
N LEU A 30 0.43 3.51 24.43
CA LEU A 30 0.43 3.59 22.96
C LEU A 30 1.87 3.64 22.41
N ASN A 31 2.75 4.40 23.07
CA ASN A 31 4.12 4.63 22.60
C ASN A 31 5.14 3.61 23.10
N LYS A 32 4.74 2.66 23.95
CA LYS A 32 5.58 1.54 24.38
C LYS A 32 5.80 0.58 23.21
N LYS A 33 6.67 0.96 22.28
CA LYS A 33 7.23 0.06 21.28
C LYS A 33 8.30 -0.77 21.97
N GLY A 34 8.15 -2.09 21.97
CA GLY A 34 9.24 -2.96 22.40
C GLY A 34 10.47 -2.64 21.54
N ALA A 35 11.55 -2.16 22.16
CA ALA A 35 12.81 -1.93 21.49
C ALA A 35 13.30 -3.29 20.97
N LYS A 36 13.06 -3.53 19.69
CA LYS A 36 13.59 -4.70 18.99
C LYS A 36 14.62 -4.17 18.03
N THR A 37 15.87 -4.51 18.28
CA THR A 37 16.97 -4.29 17.35
C THR A 37 16.64 -5.08 16.08
N TYR A 38 16.45 -4.38 14.97
CA TYR A 38 16.12 -5.01 13.69
C TYR A 38 17.41 -5.30 12.92
N GLU A 39 17.49 -6.47 12.29
CA GLU A 39 18.58 -6.79 11.36
C GLU A 39 18.52 -5.82 10.17
N GLU A 40 19.64 -5.14 9.89
CA GLU A 40 19.70 -4.10 8.86
C GLU A 40 19.64 -4.64 7.41
N LYS A 41 19.92 -5.93 7.21
CA LYS A 41 19.97 -6.56 5.88
C LYS A 41 18.69 -7.32 5.57
N LEU A 42 17.58 -6.61 5.47
CA LEU A 42 16.38 -7.15 4.84
C LEU A 42 16.40 -6.77 3.35
N ASP A 43 16.53 -7.77 2.50
CA ASP A 43 16.38 -7.61 1.05
C ASP A 43 14.93 -7.84 0.63
N LEU A 44 14.45 -7.00 -0.27
CA LEU A 44 13.07 -6.97 -0.74
C LEU A 44 13.08 -7.09 -2.27
N ASN A 45 12.21 -7.94 -2.81
CA ASN A 45 12.01 -8.04 -4.24
C ASN A 45 11.39 -6.74 -4.79
N TYR A 46 11.51 -6.50 -6.10
CA TYR A 46 10.99 -5.28 -6.73
C TYR A 46 9.49 -5.05 -6.46
N TYR A 47 8.66 -6.10 -6.46
CA TYR A 47 7.23 -5.99 -6.16
C TYR A 47 6.94 -5.75 -4.67
N GLU A 48 7.78 -6.27 -3.76
CA GLU A 48 7.68 -5.99 -2.33
C GLU A 48 8.06 -4.55 -2.02
N LYS A 49 9.14 -4.05 -2.66
CA LYS A 49 9.56 -2.63 -2.60
C LYS A 49 8.43 -1.72 -3.09
N ALA A 50 7.85 -2.03 -4.25
CA ALA A 50 6.74 -1.26 -4.81
C ALA A 50 5.50 -1.29 -3.90
N TYR A 51 5.15 -2.45 -3.34
CA TYR A 51 4.03 -2.59 -2.40
C TYR A 51 4.26 -1.80 -1.11
N LEU A 52 5.46 -1.87 -0.51
CA LEU A 52 5.81 -1.13 0.69
C LEU A 52 5.67 0.39 0.48
N TYR A 53 6.06 0.89 -0.70
CA TYR A 53 6.13 2.32 -0.99
C TYR A 53 4.83 2.91 -1.55
N LYS A 54 4.16 2.24 -2.49
CA LYS A 54 2.93 2.75 -3.13
C LYS A 54 1.65 2.17 -2.53
N GLY A 55 1.73 1.04 -1.84
CA GLY A 55 0.60 0.37 -1.22
C GLY A 55 -0.34 -0.35 -2.21
N PRO A 56 -1.48 -0.87 -1.72
CA PRO A 56 -2.37 -1.75 -2.49
C PRO A 56 -3.02 -1.08 -3.70
N ASN A 57 -3.24 0.24 -3.66
CA ASN A 57 -3.90 0.97 -4.75
C ASN A 57 -3.10 0.98 -6.05
N PHE A 58 -1.80 0.70 -6.00
CA PHE A 58 -0.89 0.68 -7.16
C PHE A 58 -0.43 -0.74 -7.51
N ILE A 59 -1.04 -1.77 -6.93
CA ILE A 59 -0.59 -3.15 -7.10
C ILE A 59 -0.57 -3.62 -8.56
N TYR A 60 -1.47 -3.08 -9.39
CA TYR A 60 -1.54 -3.43 -10.82
C TYR A 60 -0.23 -3.15 -11.56
N ASN A 61 0.52 -2.10 -11.19
CA ASN A 61 1.83 -1.81 -11.76
C ASN A 61 2.86 -2.88 -11.38
N SER A 62 2.83 -3.35 -10.13
CA SER A 62 3.68 -4.44 -9.67
C SER A 62 3.33 -5.75 -10.37
N ILE A 63 2.03 -6.03 -10.58
CA ILE A 63 1.57 -7.20 -11.34
C ILE A 63 2.07 -7.16 -12.78
N ILE A 64 1.99 -6.00 -13.44
CA ILE A 64 2.51 -5.81 -14.81
C ILE A 64 4.02 -6.06 -14.84
N ALA A 65 4.78 -5.53 -13.87
CA ALA A 65 6.22 -5.79 -13.76
C ALA A 65 6.53 -7.29 -13.57
N MET A 66 5.74 -7.98 -12.75
CA MET A 66 5.88 -9.43 -12.55
C MET A 66 5.56 -10.25 -13.80
N ILE A 67 4.55 -9.85 -14.57
CA ILE A 67 4.24 -10.46 -15.87
C ILE A 67 5.40 -10.26 -16.85
N LEU A 68 5.96 -9.04 -16.90
CA LEU A 68 7.08 -8.71 -17.77
C LEU A 68 8.34 -9.53 -17.40
N ARG A 69 8.70 -9.59 -16.12
CA ARG A 69 9.85 -10.37 -15.66
C ARG A 69 9.69 -11.87 -15.94
N ALA A 70 8.51 -12.43 -15.69
CA ALA A 70 8.24 -13.83 -16.00
C ALA A 70 8.33 -14.13 -17.50
N HIS A 71 7.93 -13.19 -18.35
CA HIS A 71 8.09 -13.31 -19.80
C HIS A 71 9.56 -13.25 -20.21
N ALA A 72 10.30 -12.25 -19.73
CA ALA A 72 11.73 -12.07 -20.02
C ALA A 72 12.56 -13.29 -19.56
N SER A 73 12.21 -13.88 -18.41
CA SER A 73 12.85 -15.10 -17.90
C SER A 73 12.40 -16.40 -18.60
N GLY A 74 11.52 -16.33 -19.59
CA GLY A 74 10.99 -17.52 -20.29
C GLY A 74 10.05 -18.40 -19.45
N ASN A 75 9.57 -17.91 -18.32
CA ASN A 75 8.64 -18.63 -17.43
C ASN A 75 7.19 -18.58 -17.91
N ILE A 76 6.87 -17.69 -18.83
CA ILE A 76 5.60 -17.67 -19.58
C ILE A 76 5.87 -17.33 -21.04
N LYS A 77 5.03 -17.85 -21.93
CA LYS A 77 4.90 -17.32 -23.29
C LYS A 77 3.81 -16.27 -23.33
N MET A 78 4.03 -15.22 -24.11
CA MET A 78 3.06 -14.16 -24.34
C MET A 78 2.78 -14.03 -25.83
N GLU A 79 1.51 -14.06 -26.20
CA GLU A 79 1.05 -13.90 -27.58
C GLU A 79 0.16 -12.65 -27.69
N LYS A 80 0.46 -11.77 -28.66
CA LYS A 80 -0.36 -10.61 -29.01
C LYS A 80 -1.34 -11.00 -30.12
N ASN A 81 -2.63 -10.82 -29.87
CA ASN A 81 -3.71 -11.12 -30.82
C ASN A 81 -4.58 -9.89 -31.07
N TYR A 82 -5.03 -9.75 -32.32
CA TYR A 82 -5.95 -8.70 -32.76
C TYR A 82 -7.34 -9.29 -32.94
N TYR A 83 -8.37 -8.60 -32.43
CA TYR A 83 -9.75 -9.02 -32.57
C TYR A 83 -10.69 -7.84 -32.82
N LYS A 84 -11.80 -8.11 -33.52
CA LYS A 84 -12.87 -7.13 -33.71
C LYS A 84 -13.93 -7.26 -32.62
N THR A 85 -14.32 -6.13 -32.06
CA THR A 85 -15.48 -6.04 -31.17
C THR A 85 -16.79 -6.19 -31.96
N LYS A 86 -17.91 -6.37 -31.24
CA LYS A 86 -19.26 -6.37 -31.85
C LYS A 86 -19.57 -5.09 -32.63
N ASN A 87 -18.95 -3.97 -32.26
CA ASN A 87 -19.11 -2.67 -32.91
C ASN A 87 -18.08 -2.43 -34.02
N GLY A 88 -17.32 -3.46 -34.44
CA GLY A 88 -16.33 -3.37 -35.51
C GLY A 88 -15.01 -2.69 -35.14
N GLN A 89 -14.81 -2.29 -33.87
CA GLN A 89 -13.55 -1.70 -33.41
C GLN A 89 -12.47 -2.78 -33.27
N ASP A 90 -11.28 -2.51 -33.80
CA ASP A 90 -10.09 -3.33 -33.60
C ASP A 90 -9.58 -3.15 -32.16
N LYS A 91 -9.29 -4.27 -31.51
CA LYS A 91 -8.72 -4.33 -30.15
C LYS A 91 -7.61 -5.37 -30.10
N VAL A 92 -6.72 -5.17 -29.13
CA VAL A 92 -5.62 -6.06 -28.83
C VAL A 92 -5.91 -6.84 -27.56
N GLU A 93 -5.53 -8.10 -27.55
CA GLU A 93 -5.40 -8.90 -26.34
C GLU A 93 -4.02 -9.55 -26.24
N PHE A 94 -3.55 -9.74 -25.02
CA PHE A 94 -2.35 -10.53 -24.73
C PHE A 94 -2.78 -11.82 -24.05
N ILE A 95 -2.23 -12.95 -24.51
CA ILE A 95 -2.49 -14.28 -23.96
C ILE A 95 -1.23 -14.80 -23.29
N LEU A 96 -1.34 -15.14 -22.00
CA LEU A 96 -0.28 -15.78 -21.23
C LEU A 96 -0.46 -17.31 -21.30
N LYS A 97 0.61 -18.04 -21.59
CA LYS A 97 0.60 -19.51 -21.75
C LYS A 97 1.89 -20.15 -21.22
N ASN A 98 1.90 -21.48 -21.12
CA ASN A 98 3.08 -22.29 -20.79
C ASN A 98 3.78 -21.86 -19.50
N LEU A 99 3.00 -21.70 -18.42
CA LEU A 99 3.52 -21.31 -17.12
C LEU A 99 4.53 -22.34 -16.60
N ASN A 100 5.78 -21.91 -16.44
CA ASN A 100 6.82 -22.66 -15.75
C ASN A 100 6.94 -22.21 -14.30
N VAL A 101 6.26 -22.93 -13.40
CA VAL A 101 6.19 -22.60 -11.97
C VAL A 101 7.56 -22.71 -11.28
N SER A 102 8.49 -23.54 -11.79
CA SER A 102 9.78 -23.77 -11.11
C SER A 102 10.74 -22.58 -11.16
N GLY A 103 10.59 -21.69 -12.16
CA GLY A 103 11.43 -20.49 -12.30
C GLY A 103 10.89 -19.25 -11.58
N LEU A 104 9.77 -19.40 -10.86
CA LEU A 104 9.09 -18.30 -10.17
C LEU A 104 9.35 -18.33 -8.66
N ASP A 105 9.52 -17.14 -8.08
CA ASP A 105 9.64 -16.99 -6.64
C ASP A 105 8.29 -17.23 -5.93
N LYS A 106 8.25 -17.08 -4.61
CA LYS A 106 7.02 -17.33 -3.83
C LYS A 106 5.87 -16.37 -4.20
N GLY A 107 6.17 -15.08 -4.35
CA GLY A 107 5.17 -14.06 -4.67
C GLY A 107 4.68 -14.17 -6.11
N GLU A 108 5.58 -14.45 -7.04
CA GLU A 108 5.26 -14.70 -8.44
C GLU A 108 4.40 -15.94 -8.61
N ARG A 109 4.74 -17.05 -7.96
CA ARG A 109 3.90 -18.26 -7.98
C ARG A 109 2.47 -17.94 -7.51
N LYS A 110 2.33 -17.23 -6.40
CA LYS A 110 1.02 -16.83 -5.88
C LYS A 110 0.23 -15.98 -6.89
N LEU A 111 0.89 -15.02 -7.53
CA LEU A 111 0.26 -14.19 -8.57
C LEU A 111 -0.18 -15.03 -9.77
N PHE A 112 0.70 -15.88 -10.30
CA PHE A 112 0.41 -16.65 -11.50
C PHE A 112 -0.65 -17.74 -11.28
N GLU A 113 -0.71 -18.34 -10.09
CA GLU A 113 -1.84 -19.18 -9.67
C GLU A 113 -3.17 -18.42 -9.77
N ILE A 114 -3.20 -17.17 -9.28
CA ILE A 114 -4.39 -16.32 -9.36
C ILE A 114 -4.74 -15.98 -10.80
N LEU A 115 -3.77 -15.51 -11.59
CA LEU A 115 -3.98 -15.12 -12.99
C LEU A 115 -4.50 -16.30 -13.82
N PHE A 116 -3.87 -17.47 -13.74
CA PHE A 116 -4.28 -18.64 -14.53
C PHE A 116 -5.61 -19.24 -14.05
N SER A 117 -5.98 -19.05 -12.78
CA SER A 117 -7.32 -19.41 -12.27
C SER A 117 -8.45 -18.54 -12.83
N LEU A 118 -8.14 -17.41 -13.49
CA LEU A 118 -9.10 -16.58 -14.21
C LEU A 118 -9.29 -17.04 -15.67
N GLY A 119 -8.42 -17.92 -16.17
CA GLY A 119 -8.52 -18.52 -17.49
C GLY A 119 -9.02 -19.95 -17.44
N ASP A 120 -8.43 -20.81 -18.28
CA ASP A 120 -8.74 -22.25 -18.34
C ASP A 120 -7.75 -23.11 -17.52
N GLY A 121 -6.85 -22.47 -16.76
CA GLY A 121 -5.78 -23.12 -15.99
C GLY A 121 -4.49 -23.36 -16.79
N SER A 122 -4.54 -23.36 -18.12
CA SER A 122 -3.38 -23.51 -19.02
C SER A 122 -3.00 -22.19 -19.73
N SER A 123 -3.98 -21.30 -19.88
CA SER A 123 -3.84 -19.99 -20.48
C SER A 123 -4.80 -18.98 -19.85
N VAL A 124 -4.45 -17.71 -19.92
CA VAL A 124 -5.33 -16.59 -19.56
C VAL A 124 -5.06 -15.42 -20.50
N SER A 125 -6.12 -14.76 -20.99
CA SER A 125 -6.00 -13.53 -21.77
C SER A 125 -6.48 -12.28 -21.05
N THR A 126 -5.91 -11.13 -21.41
CA THR A 126 -6.34 -9.82 -20.91
C THR A 126 -7.82 -9.54 -21.21
N ARG A 127 -8.35 -10.07 -22.32
CA ARG A 127 -9.77 -9.98 -22.67
C ARG A 127 -10.65 -10.82 -21.74
N GLN A 128 -10.21 -12.04 -21.39
CA GLN A 128 -10.91 -12.87 -20.41
C GLN A 128 -10.93 -12.20 -19.04
N MET A 129 -9.78 -11.66 -18.60
CA MET A 129 -9.67 -10.91 -17.35
C MET A 129 -10.58 -9.68 -17.32
N ASP A 130 -10.58 -8.84 -18.37
CA ASP A 130 -11.47 -7.67 -18.45
C ASP A 130 -12.95 -8.08 -18.47
N LYS A 131 -13.29 -9.19 -19.13
CA LYS A 131 -14.67 -9.72 -19.11
C LYS A 131 -15.07 -10.11 -17.69
N LEU A 132 -14.27 -10.93 -17.01
CA LEU A 132 -14.55 -11.37 -15.62
C LEU A 132 -14.64 -10.19 -14.65
N ARG A 133 -13.76 -9.20 -14.78
CA ARG A 133 -13.81 -7.97 -13.98
C ARG A 133 -15.15 -7.25 -14.11
N ARG A 134 -15.77 -7.26 -15.29
CA ARG A 134 -17.06 -6.58 -15.57
C ARG A 134 -18.26 -7.45 -15.21
N THR A 135 -18.19 -8.76 -15.40
CA THR A 135 -19.34 -9.68 -15.22
C THR A 135 -19.39 -10.34 -13.84
N GLU A 136 -18.24 -10.51 -13.20
CA GLU A 136 -18.04 -11.22 -11.93
C GLU A 136 -17.13 -10.43 -10.99
N ALA A 137 -17.40 -9.12 -10.86
CA ALA A 137 -16.53 -8.17 -10.17
C ALA A 137 -16.14 -8.61 -8.74
N ASP A 138 -17.08 -9.14 -7.96
CA ASP A 138 -16.81 -9.57 -6.59
C ASP A 138 -15.83 -10.75 -6.52
N ASN A 139 -16.02 -11.76 -7.37
CA ASN A 139 -15.13 -12.92 -7.45
C ASN A 139 -13.74 -12.53 -7.97
N TYR A 140 -13.71 -11.67 -8.99
CA TYR A 140 -12.48 -11.11 -9.53
C TYR A 140 -11.70 -10.34 -8.45
N ASN A 141 -12.35 -9.39 -7.78
CA ASN A 141 -11.74 -8.56 -6.74
C ASN A 141 -11.28 -9.40 -5.54
N LYS A 142 -12.03 -10.43 -5.15
CA LYS A 142 -11.63 -11.35 -4.09
C LYS A 142 -10.28 -12.00 -4.40
N LYS A 143 -10.10 -12.50 -5.62
CA LYS A 143 -8.84 -13.13 -6.03
C LYS A 143 -7.65 -12.17 -6.00
N PHE A 144 -7.81 -10.92 -6.42
CA PHE A 144 -6.72 -9.93 -6.33
C PHE A 144 -6.48 -9.44 -4.89
N ASN A 145 -7.53 -9.34 -4.07
CA ASN A 145 -7.40 -9.08 -2.63
C ASN A 145 -6.61 -10.19 -1.94
N ASP A 146 -6.77 -11.45 -2.33
CA ASP A 146 -5.98 -12.56 -1.80
C ASP A 146 -4.47 -12.37 -2.07
N PHE A 147 -4.09 -11.78 -3.21
CA PHE A 147 -2.70 -11.42 -3.49
C PHE A 147 -2.21 -10.23 -2.63
N ILE A 148 -3.06 -9.22 -2.44
CA ILE A 148 -2.75 -8.08 -1.56
C ILE A 148 -2.53 -8.55 -0.12
N TYR A 149 -3.40 -9.42 0.39
CA TYR A 149 -3.25 -9.98 1.74
C TYR A 149 -1.99 -10.82 1.87
N PHE A 150 -1.66 -11.60 0.84
CA PHE A 150 -0.38 -12.32 0.80
C PHE A 150 0.81 -11.36 0.96
N LEU A 151 0.85 -10.25 0.21
CA LEU A 151 1.93 -9.26 0.34
C LEU A 151 1.91 -8.56 1.70
N GLU A 152 0.74 -8.25 2.24
CA GLU A 152 0.60 -7.69 3.59
C GLU A 152 1.18 -8.64 4.66
N ASP A 153 0.88 -9.93 4.57
CA ASP A 153 1.41 -10.95 5.46
C ASP A 153 2.94 -11.10 5.32
N GLU A 154 3.49 -11.03 4.11
CA GLU A 154 4.95 -10.98 3.89
C GLU A 154 5.58 -9.74 4.54
N MET A 155 4.96 -8.56 4.41
CA MET A 155 5.44 -7.34 5.06
C MET A 155 5.41 -7.45 6.59
N VAL A 156 4.39 -8.12 7.15
CA VAL A 156 4.31 -8.41 8.60
C VAL A 156 5.39 -9.42 9.02
N ALA A 157 5.58 -10.49 8.26
CA ALA A 157 6.59 -11.51 8.53
C ALA A 157 8.00 -10.92 8.52
N LYS A 158 8.26 -10.00 7.58
CA LYS A 158 9.50 -9.22 7.47
C LYS A 158 9.60 -8.06 8.47
N LYS A 159 8.65 -7.93 9.40
CA LYS A 159 8.59 -6.89 10.45
C LYS A 159 8.56 -5.46 9.91
N LEU A 160 8.13 -5.27 8.67
CA LEU A 160 7.91 -3.96 8.06
C LEU A 160 6.56 -3.39 8.45
N PHE A 161 5.56 -4.25 8.63
CA PHE A 161 4.24 -3.92 9.14
C PHE A 161 3.95 -4.55 10.50
N THR A 162 3.08 -3.89 11.28
CA THR A 162 2.52 -4.44 12.51
C THR A 162 1.23 -5.20 12.23
N ARG A 163 1.13 -6.44 12.74
CA ARG A 163 -0.09 -7.26 12.64
C ARG A 163 -1.27 -6.67 13.42
N GLU A 164 -0.98 -6.08 14.58
CA GLU A 164 -1.99 -5.46 15.44
C GLU A 164 -2.30 -4.04 14.96
N LYS A 165 -3.48 -3.86 14.37
CA LYS A 165 -4.22 -2.63 14.69
C LYS A 165 -4.63 -2.80 16.15
N ASN A 166 -3.98 -2.10 17.07
CA ASN A 166 -4.35 -2.07 18.48
C ASN A 166 -5.68 -1.31 18.65
N THR A 167 -6.72 -1.68 17.89
CA THR A 167 -7.98 -0.94 17.72
C THR A 167 -8.63 -0.67 19.06
N LEU A 168 -8.59 -1.62 19.99
CA LEU A 168 -9.07 -1.43 21.36
C LEU A 168 -8.27 -0.38 22.13
N LYS A 169 -6.92 -0.42 22.09
CA LYS A 169 -6.08 0.56 22.79
C LYS A 169 -6.20 1.95 22.16
N ILE A 170 -6.28 2.02 20.83
CA ILE A 170 -6.50 3.25 20.07
C ILE A 170 -7.87 3.85 20.42
N PHE A 171 -8.92 3.03 20.42
CA PHE A 171 -10.27 3.43 20.81
C PHE A 171 -10.34 3.91 22.26
N LEU A 172 -9.75 3.17 23.20
CA LEU A 172 -9.73 3.54 24.61
C LEU A 172 -8.96 4.86 24.82
N SER A 173 -7.84 5.04 24.12
CA SER A 173 -7.07 6.29 24.16
C SER A 173 -7.85 7.46 23.58
N PHE A 174 -8.55 7.25 22.47
CA PHE A 174 -9.44 8.26 21.89
C PHE A 174 -10.52 8.70 22.89
N VAL A 175 -11.16 7.75 23.59
CA VAL A 175 -12.17 8.05 24.62
C VAL A 175 -11.56 8.85 25.77
N VAL A 176 -10.39 8.43 26.29
CA VAL A 176 -9.72 9.14 27.39
C VAL A 176 -9.31 10.56 26.99
N PHE A 177 -8.76 10.75 25.78
CA PHE A 177 -8.40 12.07 25.27
C PHE A 177 -9.63 12.95 25.02
N SER A 178 -10.75 12.36 24.60
CA SER A 178 -12.05 13.06 24.49
C SER A 178 -12.52 13.56 25.86
N ILE A 179 -12.46 12.72 26.89
CA ILE A 179 -12.84 13.10 28.25
C ILE A 179 -11.96 14.25 28.75
N LEU A 180 -10.64 14.21 28.52
CA LEU A 180 -9.73 15.30 28.88
C LEU A 180 -10.13 16.63 28.21
N PHE A 181 -10.46 16.58 26.92
CA PHE A 181 -10.90 17.74 26.16
C PHE A 181 -12.21 18.32 26.72
N PHE A 182 -13.22 17.47 26.95
CA PHE A 182 -14.51 17.90 27.50
C PHE A 182 -14.40 18.43 28.93
N VAL A 183 -13.62 17.78 29.79
CA VAL A 183 -13.33 18.28 31.15
C VAL A 183 -12.67 19.66 31.07
N GLY A 184 -11.73 19.86 30.14
CA GLY A 184 -11.11 21.15 29.88
C GLY A 184 -12.13 22.23 29.49
N ILE A 185 -13.02 21.94 28.53
CA ILE A 185 -14.09 22.85 28.10
C ILE A 185 -15.02 23.21 29.26
N VAL A 186 -15.52 22.23 30.00
CA VAL A 186 -16.44 22.47 31.13
C VAL A 186 -15.75 23.31 32.20
N THR A 187 -14.46 23.07 32.45
CA THR A 187 -13.66 23.83 33.42
C THR A 187 -13.52 25.30 32.99
N VAL A 188 -13.22 25.57 31.72
CA VAL A 188 -13.16 26.94 31.17
C VAL A 188 -14.52 27.63 31.18
N TYR A 189 -15.59 26.90 30.83
CA TYR A 189 -16.96 27.41 30.87
C TYR A 189 -17.39 27.85 32.28
N ASN A 190 -16.86 27.20 33.32
CA ASN A 190 -17.05 27.57 34.72
C ASN A 190 -15.99 28.59 35.22
N GLU A 191 -15.41 29.39 34.32
CA GLU A 191 -14.48 30.49 34.60
C GLU A 191 -13.17 30.05 35.29
N ARG A 192 -12.79 28.77 35.13
CA ARG A 192 -11.52 28.23 35.63
C ARG A 192 -10.54 28.07 34.48
N PHE A 193 -9.68 29.07 34.31
CA PHE A 193 -8.76 29.16 33.15
C PHE A 193 -7.70 28.04 33.08
N PHE A 194 -7.40 27.34 34.17
CA PHE A 194 -6.48 26.19 34.12
C PHE A 194 -7.00 25.03 33.26
N GLY A 195 -8.31 24.99 32.95
CA GLY A 195 -8.87 24.02 31.99
C GLY A 195 -8.28 24.13 30.57
N ILE A 196 -7.72 25.28 30.21
CA ILE A 196 -7.01 25.48 28.93
C ILE A 196 -5.84 24.50 28.79
N ALA A 197 -5.13 24.19 29.88
CA ALA A 197 -4.01 23.23 29.84
C ALA A 197 -4.48 21.82 29.43
N SER A 198 -5.64 21.38 29.91
CA SER A 198 -6.27 20.11 29.53
C SER A 198 -6.69 20.09 28.06
N ILE A 199 -7.22 21.20 27.55
CA ILE A 199 -7.57 21.34 26.13
C ILE A 199 -6.31 21.19 25.27
N VAL A 200 -5.26 21.97 25.54
CA VAL A 200 -4.00 21.93 24.78
C VAL A 200 -3.36 20.54 24.83
N ALA A 201 -3.30 19.92 26.00
CA ALA A 201 -2.75 18.57 26.15
C ALA A 201 -3.56 17.52 25.40
N SER A 202 -4.89 17.61 25.40
CA SER A 202 -5.74 16.69 24.63
C SER A 202 -5.48 16.78 23.12
N LEU A 203 -5.28 17.99 22.58
CA LEU A 203 -4.93 18.19 21.16
C LEU A 203 -3.56 17.57 20.83
N PHE A 204 -2.58 17.75 21.71
CA PHE A 204 -1.27 17.09 21.59
C PHE A 204 -1.41 15.56 21.58
N PHE A 205 -2.21 14.99 22.50
CA PHE A 205 -2.44 13.55 22.54
C PHE A 205 -3.17 13.03 21.29
N TYR A 206 -4.13 13.79 20.73
CA TYR A 206 -4.76 13.45 19.45
C TYR A 206 -3.76 13.43 18.29
N ALA A 207 -2.87 14.41 18.21
CA ALA A 207 -1.82 14.40 17.19
C ALA A 207 -0.93 13.14 17.30
N SER A 208 -0.60 12.72 18.52
CA SER A 208 0.14 11.46 18.74
C SER A 208 -0.70 10.20 18.46
N LEU A 209 -2.01 10.25 18.60
CA LEU A 209 -2.87 9.11 18.29
C LEU A 209 -2.85 8.82 16.78
N ILE A 210 -2.84 9.87 15.95
CA ILE A 210 -2.77 9.77 14.48
C ILE A 210 -1.56 8.95 14.03
N THR A 211 -0.39 9.17 14.64
CA THR A 211 0.84 8.43 14.29
C THR A 211 0.77 6.95 14.66
N THR A 212 -0.09 6.58 15.61
CA THR A 212 -0.28 5.19 16.06
C THR A 212 -1.16 4.36 15.11
N PHE A 213 -1.89 5.01 14.18
CA PHE A 213 -2.64 4.32 13.14
C PHE A 213 -1.76 3.77 12.02
N SER A 214 -0.48 4.18 11.94
CA SER A 214 0.42 3.67 10.93
C SER A 214 0.69 2.18 11.16
N LYS A 215 0.41 1.36 10.15
CA LYS A 215 0.81 -0.05 10.13
C LYS A 215 2.34 -0.21 10.03
N MET A 216 3.07 0.85 9.65
CA MET A 216 4.49 0.78 9.33
C MET A 216 5.35 0.83 10.59
N THR A 217 6.25 -0.14 10.74
CA THR A 217 7.23 -0.17 11.83
C THR A 217 8.33 0.87 11.62
N ASP A 218 9.21 1.06 12.61
CA ASP A 218 10.37 1.95 12.44
C ASP A 218 11.31 1.44 11.34
N LEU A 219 11.47 0.11 11.20
CA LEU A 219 12.20 -0.51 10.08
C LEU A 219 11.48 -0.27 8.74
N GLY A 220 10.15 -0.44 8.72
CA GLY A 220 9.33 -0.14 7.55
C GLY A 220 9.50 1.31 7.10
N ASN A 221 9.46 2.27 8.02
CA ASN A 221 9.66 3.69 7.74
C ASN A 221 11.08 3.98 7.22
N LYS A 222 12.11 3.32 7.77
CA LYS A 222 13.48 3.43 7.25
C LYS A 222 13.54 2.97 5.80
N LYS A 223 12.98 1.79 5.49
CA LYS A 223 12.94 1.23 4.13
C LYS A 223 12.08 2.06 3.18
N PHE A 224 10.97 2.62 3.64
CA PHE A 224 10.15 3.54 2.87
C PHE A 224 10.94 4.78 2.44
N ARG A 225 11.68 5.41 3.36
CA ARG A 225 12.54 6.57 3.05
C ARG A 225 13.74 6.22 2.17
N GLU A 226 14.27 5.00 2.27
CA GLU A 226 15.27 4.50 1.32
C GLU A 226 14.67 4.45 -0.10
N LEU A 227 13.43 3.99 -0.24
CA LEU A 227 12.73 3.91 -1.53
C LEU A 227 12.37 5.27 -2.13
N GLU A 228 12.12 6.30 -1.31
CA GLU A 228 11.99 7.68 -1.80
C GLU A 228 13.25 8.13 -2.56
N LYS A 229 14.45 7.84 -2.01
CA LYS A 229 15.72 8.16 -2.68
C LYS A 229 15.91 7.35 -3.95
N VAL A 230 15.58 6.06 -3.92
CA VAL A 230 15.64 5.17 -5.10
C VAL A 230 14.73 5.69 -6.21
N GLU A 231 13.51 6.12 -5.89
CA GLU A 231 12.57 6.68 -6.87
C GLU A 231 13.16 7.92 -7.56
N GLU A 232 13.78 8.83 -6.81
CA GLU A 232 14.44 10.02 -7.38
C GLU A 232 15.65 9.66 -8.26
N GLU A 233 16.44 8.66 -7.87
CA GLU A 233 17.55 8.15 -8.69
C GLU A 233 17.05 7.50 -9.99
N LEU A 234 15.94 6.76 -9.95
CA LEU A 234 15.28 6.17 -11.12
C LEU A 234 14.73 7.26 -12.04
N LYS A 235 14.05 8.27 -11.50
CA LYS A 235 13.56 9.44 -12.26
C LYS A 235 14.70 10.19 -12.95
N ALA A 236 15.85 10.31 -12.28
CA ALA A 236 17.06 10.93 -12.82
C ALA A 236 17.83 10.01 -13.79
N GLY A 237 17.40 8.77 -14.00
CA GLY A 237 18.05 7.81 -14.89
C GLY A 237 19.46 7.40 -14.43
N ARG A 238 19.74 7.42 -13.12
CA ARG A 238 21.04 7.08 -12.53
C ARG A 238 21.22 5.58 -12.25
N ARG A 239 20.18 4.79 -12.50
CA ARG A 239 20.02 3.37 -12.20
C ARG A 239 19.59 2.63 -13.46
N THR A 240 20.10 1.42 -13.67
CA THR A 240 20.02 0.72 -14.97
C THR A 240 19.96 -0.80 -14.87
N SER A 241 19.78 -1.38 -13.68
CA SER A 241 19.66 -2.83 -13.54
C SER A 241 18.27 -3.36 -13.95
N GLU A 242 18.14 -4.67 -14.17
CA GLU A 242 16.83 -5.33 -14.37
C GLU A 242 15.87 -5.00 -13.21
N ASP A 243 16.36 -5.13 -11.97
CA ASP A 243 15.62 -4.81 -10.76
C ASP A 243 15.17 -3.35 -10.72
N ASP A 244 15.99 -2.42 -11.23
CA ASP A 244 15.66 -1.00 -11.33
C ASP A 244 14.54 -0.75 -12.36
N LEU A 245 14.56 -1.44 -13.50
CA LEU A 245 13.50 -1.38 -14.52
C LEU A 245 12.17 -1.89 -13.95
N LEU A 246 12.19 -3.07 -13.34
CA LEU A 246 11.01 -3.70 -12.73
C LEU A 246 10.47 -2.89 -11.55
N LEU A 247 11.35 -2.29 -10.76
CA LEU A 247 10.96 -1.38 -9.69
C LEU A 247 10.34 -0.11 -10.25
N ALA A 248 10.95 0.53 -11.26
CA ALA A 248 10.40 1.73 -11.91
C ALA A 248 8.98 1.48 -12.45
N LEU A 249 8.76 0.31 -13.04
CA LEU A 249 7.44 -0.18 -13.44
C LEU A 249 6.50 -0.32 -12.24
N GLY A 250 6.92 -1.05 -11.20
CA GLY A 250 6.14 -1.26 -9.98
C GLY A 250 5.75 0.05 -9.27
N LEU A 251 6.62 1.06 -9.32
CA LEU A 251 6.38 2.40 -8.79
C LEU A 251 5.44 3.24 -9.66
N GLY A 252 5.17 2.81 -10.90
CA GLY A 252 4.35 3.57 -11.84
C GLY A 252 5.02 4.87 -12.28
N LEU A 253 6.34 4.84 -12.51
CA LEU A 253 7.03 5.97 -13.12
C LEU A 253 6.53 6.24 -14.54
N LYS A 254 6.81 7.45 -15.05
CA LYS A 254 6.39 7.83 -16.40
C LYS A 254 7.07 6.97 -17.45
N TYR A 255 6.41 6.84 -18.59
CA TYR A 255 6.92 6.07 -19.72
C TYR A 255 8.33 6.51 -20.12
N GLU A 256 8.61 7.82 -20.14
CA GLU A 256 9.93 8.35 -20.51
C GLU A 256 11.03 7.93 -19.53
N ASN A 257 10.71 7.85 -18.23
CA ASN A 257 11.65 7.37 -17.23
C ASN A 257 11.95 5.89 -17.43
N ILE A 258 10.92 5.08 -17.64
CA ILE A 258 11.05 3.63 -17.82
C ILE A 258 11.78 3.32 -19.13
N LYS A 259 11.44 4.01 -20.22
CA LYS A 259 12.09 3.88 -21.52
C LYS A 259 13.58 4.20 -21.44
N ASN A 260 13.98 5.27 -20.73
CA ASN A 260 15.38 5.61 -20.52
C ASN A 260 16.15 4.51 -19.77
N ILE A 261 15.54 3.90 -18.74
CA ILE A 261 16.14 2.77 -18.01
C ILE A 261 16.29 1.55 -18.93
N TYR A 262 15.24 1.22 -19.68
CA TYR A 262 15.26 0.13 -20.66
C TYR A 262 16.35 0.31 -21.73
N GLU A 263 16.43 1.48 -22.34
CA GLU A 263 17.42 1.78 -23.40
C GLU A 263 18.86 1.66 -22.89
N LYS A 264 19.10 1.94 -21.60
CA LYS A 264 20.40 1.74 -20.95
C LYS A 264 20.68 0.30 -20.57
N LEU A 265 19.64 -0.45 -20.17
CA LEU A 265 19.76 -1.88 -19.88
C LEU A 265 20.09 -2.67 -21.15
N GLY A 266 19.47 -2.32 -22.28
CA GLY A 266 19.74 -2.91 -23.60
C GLY A 266 19.33 -4.38 -23.73
N ASP A 267 18.37 -4.84 -22.93
CA ASP A 267 17.92 -6.23 -22.91
C ASP A 267 16.62 -6.40 -23.71
N GLU A 268 16.72 -7.06 -24.87
CA GLU A 268 15.62 -7.34 -25.80
C GLU A 268 14.49 -8.16 -25.16
N ALA A 269 14.75 -8.90 -24.08
CA ALA A 269 13.73 -9.68 -23.37
C ALA A 269 12.60 -8.81 -22.78
N TYR A 270 12.85 -7.50 -22.63
CA TYR A 270 11.89 -6.52 -22.13
C TYR A 270 11.24 -5.65 -23.22
N GLU A 271 11.59 -5.86 -24.49
CA GLU A 271 11.13 -5.03 -25.62
C GLU A 271 9.60 -4.94 -25.71
N ILE A 272 8.89 -6.01 -25.35
CA ILE A 272 7.42 -6.06 -25.35
C ILE A 272 6.77 -4.95 -24.51
N TYR A 273 7.49 -4.40 -23.53
CA TYR A 273 6.99 -3.26 -22.76
C TYR A 273 6.84 -1.98 -23.60
N LEU A 274 7.67 -1.81 -24.63
CA LEU A 274 7.61 -0.67 -25.54
C LEU A 274 6.41 -0.74 -26.51
N ASP A 275 5.71 -1.87 -26.57
CA ASP A 275 4.44 -1.98 -27.29
C ASP A 275 3.39 -1.10 -26.60
N GLU A 276 2.85 -0.12 -27.33
CA GLU A 276 1.87 0.84 -26.80
C GLU A 276 0.61 0.16 -26.25
N ASP A 277 0.27 -1.02 -26.76
CA ASP A 277 -0.87 -1.80 -26.30
C ASP A 277 -0.58 -2.60 -25.03
N PHE A 278 0.68 -2.92 -24.72
CA PHE A 278 1.04 -3.80 -23.60
C PHE A 278 0.52 -3.25 -22.27
N TYR A 279 1.05 -2.10 -21.84
CA TYR A 279 0.69 -1.50 -20.56
C TYR A 279 -0.80 -1.18 -20.50
N LYS A 280 -1.35 -0.60 -21.57
CA LYS A 280 -2.77 -0.21 -21.66
C LYS A 280 -3.69 -1.42 -21.49
N THR A 281 -3.42 -2.51 -22.20
CA THR A 281 -4.28 -3.69 -22.23
C THR A 281 -4.26 -4.41 -20.88
N PHE A 282 -3.08 -4.58 -20.26
CA PHE A 282 -2.99 -5.17 -18.92
C PHE A 282 -3.61 -4.26 -17.85
N LYS A 283 -3.38 -2.95 -17.89
CA LYS A 283 -3.99 -2.00 -16.95
C LYS A 283 -5.52 -2.04 -17.03
N THR A 284 -6.10 -1.99 -18.23
CA THR A 284 -7.55 -2.12 -18.42
C THR A 284 -8.06 -3.46 -17.90
N ALA A 285 -7.35 -4.57 -18.16
CA ALA A 285 -7.73 -5.89 -17.69
C ALA A 285 -7.70 -6.02 -16.15
N LEU A 286 -6.77 -5.34 -15.48
CA LEU A 286 -6.58 -5.38 -14.03
C LEU A 286 -7.54 -4.46 -13.27
N VAL A 287 -7.67 -3.20 -13.71
CA VAL A 287 -8.37 -2.16 -12.93
C VAL A 287 -9.40 -1.36 -13.73
N GLY A 288 -9.54 -1.63 -15.03
CA GLY A 288 -10.50 -0.96 -15.90
C GLY A 288 -10.06 0.42 -16.43
N ASP A 289 -10.88 0.98 -17.30
CA ASP A 289 -10.54 2.18 -18.07
C ASP A 289 -10.62 3.49 -17.25
N HIS A 290 -11.33 3.47 -16.10
CA HIS A 290 -11.56 4.66 -15.28
C HIS A 290 -10.30 5.17 -14.54
N LEU A 291 -9.25 4.35 -14.48
CA LEU A 291 -7.95 4.70 -13.88
C LEU A 291 -6.86 4.92 -14.93
N LEU A 292 -7.20 5.06 -16.21
CA LEU A 292 -6.28 5.39 -17.32
C LEU A 292 -5.74 6.82 -17.27
N VAL A 293 -5.43 7.36 -16.08
CA VAL A 293 -4.55 8.53 -16.01
C VAL A 293 -3.14 8.01 -16.34
N ARG A 294 -2.70 8.28 -17.56
CA ARG A 294 -1.29 8.31 -17.94
C ARG A 294 -0.66 9.41 -17.09
N ASN A 295 0.27 9.05 -16.20
CA ASN A 295 1.22 10.02 -15.67
C ASN A 295 2.50 9.97 -16.50
#